data_AF-A0A6L9L984-F1
#
_entry.id   AF-A0A6L9L984-F1
#
_cell.length_a   1.000
_cell.length_b   1.000
_cell.length_c   1.000
_cell.angle_alpha   90.00
_cell.angle_beta   90.00
_cell.angle_gamma   90.00
#
_symmetry.space_group_name_H-M   'P 1'
#
loop_
_entity.id
_entity.type
_entity.pdbx_description
1 polymer ?
#
loop_
_entity_poly.entity_id
_entity_poly.type
_entity_poly.pdbx_seq_one_letter_code
_entity_poly.pdbx_strand_id
1 'polypeptide(L)'
;MATPTNDRNAQLRQLADYLVYRQETIINQWWARCSQNEDIQACSSISKEDFTDQFPLLLSMFTQSVTGESYESGHLKIASQYWVKRWQYSYPLANVLTKLDYFYDSLDLEIQQFVEHYPQTEPGVSIQFYKQLFRLSKAVNNDITIQFDQLQQATSNEQIQKLQTEINSLHQSTRQRVGLLQHTVHDLRSQFGIISTATTLLQGPLADDERAKFRDMVTRTSKTANLLFSKLLADGEEE
;
A
#
# COMPACT_ATOMS: atom_id res chain seq x y z
N MET A 1 4.25 33.06 39.18
CA MET A 1 3.05 33.70 38.60
C MET A 1 3.53 34.87 37.76
N ALA A 2 3.46 34.76 36.43
CA ALA A 2 3.85 35.84 35.52
C ALA A 2 2.68 36.83 35.37
N THR A 3 2.92 38.10 35.67
CA THR A 3 1.99 39.20 35.36
C THR A 3 1.82 39.32 33.84
N PRO A 4 0.58 39.49 33.33
CA PRO A 4 0.34 39.62 31.90
C PRO A 4 1.00 40.91 31.38
N THR A 5 1.95 40.74 30.48
CA THR A 5 2.57 41.85 29.74
C THR A 5 1.54 42.45 28.79
N ASN A 6 1.48 43.77 28.67
CA ASN A 6 0.59 44.48 27.73
C ASN A 6 1.06 44.38 26.25
N ASP A 7 2.08 43.56 25.99
CA ASP A 7 2.63 43.28 24.69
C ASP A 7 1.99 42.01 24.13
N ARG A 8 1.22 42.18 23.04
CA ARG A 8 0.59 41.11 22.29
C ARG A 8 1.55 39.97 21.95
N ASN A 9 2.80 40.25 21.59
CA ASN A 9 3.77 39.22 21.26
C ASN A 9 4.21 38.40 22.47
N ALA A 10 4.33 39.05 23.63
CA ALA A 10 4.60 38.37 24.89
C ALA A 10 3.41 37.48 25.30
N GLN A 11 2.17 37.92 25.08
CA GLN A 11 0.98 37.10 25.32
C GLN A 11 0.89 35.91 24.35
N LEU A 12 1.27 36.08 23.08
CA LEU A 12 1.34 34.99 22.11
C LEU A 12 2.35 33.92 22.53
N ARG A 13 3.54 34.35 22.99
CA ARG A 13 4.55 33.43 23.54
C ARG A 13 4.08 32.75 24.82
N GLN A 14 3.43 33.48 25.71
CA GLN A 14 2.88 32.91 26.95
C GLN A 14 1.88 31.79 26.68
N LEU A 15 0.98 31.96 25.69
CA LEU A 15 0.05 30.90 25.30
C LEU A 15 0.76 29.73 24.58
N ALA A 16 1.78 30.01 23.76
CA ALA A 16 2.59 28.94 23.15
C ALA A 16 3.30 28.09 24.23
N ASP A 17 3.94 28.73 25.21
CA ASP A 17 4.59 28.09 26.35
C ASP A 17 3.59 27.30 27.20
N TYR A 18 2.39 27.85 27.40
CA TYR A 18 1.29 27.16 28.09
C TYR A 18 0.91 25.86 27.38
N LEU A 19 0.75 25.87 26.05
CA LEU A 19 0.41 24.67 25.29
C LEU A 19 1.52 23.62 25.32
N VAL A 20 2.79 24.04 25.28
CA VAL A 20 3.93 23.13 25.46
C VAL A 20 3.92 22.51 26.86
N TYR A 21 3.65 23.31 27.90
CA TYR A 21 3.52 22.81 29.26
C TYR A 21 2.36 21.83 29.42
N ARG A 22 1.26 22.05 28.69
CA ARG A 22 0.06 21.20 28.70
C ARG A 22 0.08 20.04 27.72
N GLN A 23 1.20 19.81 27.03
CA GLN A 23 1.36 18.77 26.01
C GLN A 23 0.82 17.40 26.45
N GLU A 24 1.21 16.92 27.64
CA GLU A 24 0.76 15.61 28.12
C GLU A 24 -0.76 15.58 28.36
N THR A 25 -1.33 16.70 28.83
CA THR A 25 -2.78 16.82 29.04
C THR A 25 -3.53 16.77 27.72
N ILE A 26 -3.07 17.51 26.71
CA ILE A 26 -3.66 17.49 25.36
C ILE A 26 -3.60 16.08 24.77
N ILE A 27 -2.44 15.43 24.86
CA ILE A 27 -2.25 14.04 24.40
C ILE A 27 -3.24 13.09 25.08
N ASN A 28 -3.41 13.21 26.40
CA ASN A 28 -4.30 12.34 27.17
C ASN A 28 -5.76 12.54 26.77
N GLN A 29 -6.21 13.79 26.59
CA GLN A 29 -7.56 14.11 26.13
C GLN A 29 -7.81 13.57 24.72
N TRP A 30 -6.86 13.78 23.82
CA TRP A 30 -6.93 13.30 22.45
C TRP A 30 -7.00 11.77 22.39
N TRP A 31 -6.11 11.09 23.12
CA TRP A 31 -6.11 9.62 23.23
C TRP A 31 -7.42 9.08 23.80
N ALA A 32 -7.93 9.69 24.88
CA ALA A 32 -9.19 9.26 25.51
C ALA A 32 -10.38 9.38 24.55
N ARG A 33 -10.49 10.48 23.81
CA ARG A 33 -11.54 10.68 22.79
C ARG A 33 -11.45 9.66 21.67
N CYS A 34 -10.24 9.41 21.18
CA CYS A 34 -10.02 8.42 20.14
C CYS A 34 -10.33 6.99 20.62
N SER A 35 -10.05 6.67 21.89
CA SER A 35 -10.31 5.35 22.48
C SER A 35 -11.77 5.08 22.80
N GLN A 36 -12.57 6.13 22.98
CA GLN A 36 -14.01 6.04 23.25
C GLN A 36 -14.85 5.86 21.98
N ASN A 37 -14.30 6.15 20.81
CA ASN A 37 -15.01 6.01 19.55
C ASN A 37 -14.77 4.61 18.95
N GLU A 38 -15.77 3.74 19.04
CA GLU A 38 -15.74 2.36 18.52
C GLU A 38 -15.53 2.30 17.00
N ASP A 39 -15.94 3.34 16.25
CA ASP A 39 -15.75 3.41 14.79
C ASP A 39 -14.26 3.62 14.43
N ILE A 40 -13.47 4.11 15.38
CA ILE A 40 -12.01 4.24 15.28
C ILE A 40 -11.35 3.02 15.95
N GLN A 41 -11.67 1.81 15.45
CA GLN A 41 -11.02 0.54 15.84
C GLN A 41 -9.47 0.59 15.80
N ALA A 42 -8.95 1.59 15.09
CA ALA A 42 -7.54 1.93 14.94
C ALA A 42 -6.81 2.44 16.19
N CYS A 43 -7.52 2.77 17.27
CA CYS A 43 -6.89 3.23 18.51
C CYS A 43 -6.67 2.10 19.52
N SER A 44 -7.43 1.01 19.43
CA SER A 44 -7.21 -0.20 20.24
C SER A 44 -6.04 -1.06 19.77
N SER A 45 -5.57 -0.87 18.52
CA SER A 45 -4.54 -1.72 17.89
C SER A 45 -3.11 -1.16 17.97
N ILE A 46 -2.91 0.04 18.54
CA ILE A 46 -1.63 0.76 18.55
C ILE A 46 -1.30 1.17 19.99
N SER A 47 -0.02 1.17 20.38
CA SER A 47 0.37 1.71 21.69
C SER A 47 0.15 3.22 21.76
N LYS A 48 0.04 3.75 22.98
CA LYS A 48 -0.06 5.20 23.18
C LYS A 48 1.22 5.92 22.73
N GLU A 49 2.41 5.36 22.96
CA GLU A 49 3.66 5.97 22.47
C GLU A 49 3.62 6.08 20.95
N ASP A 50 3.27 4.97 20.30
CA ASP A 50 3.14 4.91 18.86
C ASP A 50 2.08 5.89 18.35
N PHE A 51 0.96 6.08 19.03
CA PHE A 51 -0.08 7.02 18.61
C PHE A 51 0.36 8.49 18.70
N THR A 52 1.20 8.82 19.69
CA THR A 52 1.53 10.19 20.06
C THR A 52 2.84 10.70 19.48
N ASP A 53 3.59 9.85 18.76
CA ASP A 53 4.93 10.12 18.25
C ASP A 53 5.06 11.42 17.43
N GLN A 54 4.04 11.80 16.65
CA GLN A 54 4.07 13.05 15.85
C GLN A 54 3.41 14.25 16.53
N PHE A 55 2.82 14.07 17.71
CA PHE A 55 2.22 15.17 18.45
C PHE A 55 3.21 16.31 18.72
N PRO A 56 4.45 16.05 19.18
CA PRO A 56 5.42 17.12 19.43
C PRO A 56 5.76 17.91 18.16
N LEU A 57 5.77 17.26 17.00
CA LEU A 57 6.02 17.92 15.72
C LEU A 57 4.86 18.83 15.34
N LEU A 58 3.61 18.34 15.42
CA LEU A 58 2.43 19.16 15.12
C LEU A 58 2.28 20.34 16.10
N LEU A 59 2.53 20.10 17.39
CA LEU A 59 2.48 21.14 18.40
C LEU A 59 3.59 22.18 18.18
N SER A 60 4.81 21.77 17.86
CA SER A 60 5.90 22.73 17.58
C SER A 60 5.64 23.55 16.32
N MET A 61 5.11 22.94 15.26
CA MET A 61 4.66 23.68 14.06
C MET A 61 3.58 24.70 14.41
N PHE A 62 2.63 24.32 15.26
CA PHE A 62 1.58 25.23 15.71
C PHE A 62 2.15 26.41 16.49
N THR A 63 2.94 26.15 17.54
CA THR A 63 3.48 27.19 18.41
C THR A 63 4.40 28.15 17.65
N GLN A 64 5.26 27.64 16.77
CA GLN A 64 6.08 28.45 15.86
C GLN A 64 5.23 29.34 14.94
N SER A 65 4.17 28.78 14.34
CA SER A 65 3.28 29.56 13.46
C SER A 65 2.56 30.71 14.19
N VAL A 66 2.33 30.55 15.49
CA VAL A 66 1.64 31.55 16.30
C VAL A 66 2.60 32.66 16.76
N THR A 67 3.83 32.31 17.12
CA THR A 67 4.89 33.29 17.45
C THR A 67 5.44 34.03 16.23
N GLY A 68 5.03 33.63 15.01
CA GLY A 68 5.49 34.21 13.75
C GLY A 68 6.83 33.66 13.29
N GLU A 69 7.30 32.58 13.92
CA GLU A 69 8.47 31.83 13.51
C GLU A 69 8.11 30.93 12.32
N SER A 70 8.99 30.89 11.32
CA SER A 70 8.85 29.93 10.22
C SER A 70 9.28 28.55 10.71
N TYR A 71 8.42 27.55 10.58
CA TYR A 71 8.84 26.16 10.69
C TYR A 71 9.66 25.75 9.47
N GLU A 72 10.58 24.79 9.62
CA GLU A 72 11.46 24.35 8.55
C GLU A 72 10.68 23.81 7.34
N SER A 73 11.17 24.12 6.14
CA SER A 73 10.62 23.60 4.89
C SER A 73 10.74 22.08 4.87
N GLY A 74 9.63 21.38 5.08
CA GLY A 74 9.60 19.91 5.10
C GLY A 74 8.87 19.32 6.31
N HIS A 75 8.73 20.06 7.42
CA HIS A 75 8.01 19.57 8.60
C HIS A 75 6.56 19.17 8.31
N LEU A 76 5.86 19.97 7.49
CA LEU A 76 4.51 19.63 7.02
C LEU A 76 4.50 18.28 6.29
N LYS A 77 5.45 18.09 5.35
CA LYS A 77 5.54 16.86 4.57
C LYS A 77 5.86 15.65 5.47
N ILE A 78 6.76 15.79 6.44
CA ILE A 78 7.13 14.73 7.39
C ILE A 78 5.91 14.34 8.24
N ALA A 79 5.22 15.33 8.81
CA ALA A 79 4.02 15.10 9.62
C ALA A 79 2.95 14.35 8.82
N SER A 80 2.64 14.81 7.61
CA SER A 80 1.66 14.16 6.73
C SER A 80 2.10 12.76 6.29
N GLN A 81 3.39 12.57 5.96
CA GLN A 81 3.93 11.26 5.56
C GLN A 81 3.78 10.23 6.67
N TYR A 82 3.93 10.64 7.92
CA TYR A 82 3.69 9.73 9.04
C TYR A 82 2.24 9.24 9.07
N TRP A 83 1.27 10.16 8.93
CA TRP A 83 -0.15 9.82 8.89
C TRP A 83 -0.51 8.91 7.71
N VAL A 84 0.12 9.14 6.56
CA VAL A 84 -0.05 8.33 5.34
C VAL A 84 0.66 6.97 5.44
N LYS A 85 1.82 6.87 6.11
CA LYS A 85 2.46 5.56 6.35
C LYS A 85 1.63 4.69 7.27
N ARG A 86 1.00 5.27 8.29
CA ARG A 86 0.06 4.56 9.16
C ARG A 86 -1.11 3.98 8.37
N TRP A 87 -1.60 4.68 7.35
CA TRP A 87 -2.65 4.18 6.44
C TRP A 87 -2.29 2.85 5.76
N GLN A 88 -1.02 2.63 5.39
CA GLN A 88 -0.59 1.38 4.74
C GLN A 88 -0.83 0.13 5.61
N TYR A 89 -1.12 0.31 6.91
CA TYR A 89 -1.53 -0.75 7.84
C TYR A 89 -3.05 -0.93 7.97
N SER A 90 -3.82 -0.58 6.93
CA SER A 90 -5.27 -0.83 6.78
C SER A 90 -6.23 0.16 7.49
N TYR A 91 -5.88 1.44 7.56
CA TYR A 91 -6.83 2.45 8.07
C TYR A 91 -7.61 3.13 6.94
N PRO A 92 -8.89 3.47 7.08
CA PRO A 92 -9.55 4.38 6.14
C PRO A 92 -9.02 5.81 6.28
N LEU A 93 -8.95 6.59 5.19
CA LEU A 93 -8.61 8.03 5.24
C LEU A 93 -9.51 8.78 6.23
N ALA A 94 -10.80 8.45 6.23
CA ALA A 94 -11.79 9.03 7.15
C ALA A 94 -11.38 8.88 8.62
N ASN A 95 -10.80 7.74 9.00
CA ASN A 95 -10.37 7.49 10.37
C ASN A 95 -9.14 8.34 10.72
N VAL A 96 -8.23 8.56 9.78
CA VAL A 96 -7.06 9.45 9.97
C VAL A 96 -7.52 10.90 10.15
N LEU A 97 -8.44 11.36 9.30
CA LEU A 97 -8.99 12.72 9.40
C LEU A 97 -9.76 12.92 10.71
N THR A 98 -10.61 11.96 11.11
CA THR A 98 -11.36 12.03 12.37
C THR A 98 -10.41 12.08 13.58
N LYS A 99 -9.31 11.31 13.55
CA LYS A 99 -8.28 11.38 14.61
C LYS A 99 -7.65 12.77 14.70
N LEU A 100 -7.37 13.40 13.55
CA LEU A 100 -6.83 14.76 13.53
C LEU A 100 -7.84 15.80 14.00
N ASP A 101 -9.13 15.61 13.68
CA ASP A 101 -10.20 16.48 14.19
C ASP A 101 -10.23 16.45 15.73
N TYR A 102 -10.15 15.27 16.35
CA TYR A 102 -10.06 15.17 17.81
C TYR A 102 -8.80 15.80 18.40
N PHE A 103 -7.70 15.85 17.65
CA PHE A 103 -6.51 16.58 18.06
C PHE A 103 -6.77 18.09 18.04
N TYR A 104 -7.37 18.62 16.97
CA TYR A 104 -7.71 20.03 16.88
C TYR A 104 -8.73 20.44 17.95
N ASP A 105 -9.71 19.59 18.24
CA ASP A 105 -10.68 19.83 19.33
C ASP A 105 -10.00 19.82 20.71
N SER A 106 -8.95 19.01 20.90
CA SER A 106 -8.21 18.98 22.18
C SER A 106 -7.36 20.25 22.34
N LEU A 107 -6.82 20.79 21.24
CA LEU A 107 -6.14 22.09 21.25
C LEU A 107 -7.12 23.24 21.49
N ASP A 108 -8.28 23.22 20.85
CA ASP A 108 -9.35 24.21 21.04
C ASP A 108 -9.76 24.31 22.51
N LEU A 109 -9.99 23.17 23.18
CA LEU A 109 -10.31 23.14 24.60
C LEU A 109 -9.24 23.78 25.48
N GLU A 110 -7.95 23.49 25.25
CA GLU A 110 -6.88 24.08 26.06
C GLU A 110 -6.69 25.58 25.77
N ILE A 111 -6.96 26.04 24.55
CA ILE A 111 -6.98 27.48 24.23
C ILE A 111 -8.12 28.18 24.97
N GLN A 112 -9.32 27.58 24.99
CA GLN A 112 -10.46 28.11 25.74
C GLN A 112 -10.14 28.20 27.25
N GLN A 113 -9.60 27.12 27.82
CA GLN A 113 -9.18 27.11 29.23
C GLN A 113 -8.15 28.20 29.52
N PHE A 114 -7.17 28.44 28.64
CA PHE A 114 -6.22 29.51 28.84
C PHE A 114 -6.91 30.89 28.91
N VAL A 115 -7.83 31.18 27.98
CA VAL A 115 -8.55 32.47 27.96
C VAL A 115 -9.38 32.66 29.23
N GLU A 116 -9.97 31.58 29.76
CA GLU A 116 -10.69 31.62 31.04
C GLU A 116 -9.78 31.91 32.23
N HIS A 117 -8.58 31.32 32.27
CA HIS A 117 -7.61 31.52 33.36
C HIS A 117 -6.88 32.86 33.28
N TYR A 118 -6.79 33.45 32.08
CA TYR A 118 -6.14 34.74 31.83
C TYR A 118 -7.12 35.73 31.16
N PRO A 119 -8.13 36.24 31.89
CA PRO A 119 -9.14 37.15 31.32
C PRO A 119 -8.58 38.51 30.84
N GLN A 120 -7.32 38.81 31.17
CA GLN A 120 -6.60 40.00 30.69
C GLN A 120 -5.94 39.80 29.32
N THR A 121 -6.07 38.61 28.71
CA THR A 121 -5.58 38.35 27.36
C THR A 121 -6.29 39.24 26.35
N GLU A 122 -5.51 39.92 25.51
CA GLU A 122 -6.06 40.77 24.45
C GLU A 122 -6.89 39.91 23.48
N PRO A 123 -8.12 40.32 23.09
CA PRO A 123 -8.94 39.56 22.14
C PRO A 123 -8.21 39.20 20.83
N GLY A 124 -7.31 40.09 20.37
CA GLY A 124 -6.48 39.86 19.19
C GLY A 124 -5.53 38.65 19.28
N VAL A 125 -5.13 38.24 20.49
CA VAL A 125 -4.30 37.06 20.73
C VAL A 125 -5.10 35.79 20.45
N SER A 126 -6.31 35.67 21.01
CA SER A 126 -7.19 34.51 20.80
C SER A 126 -7.55 34.33 19.32
N ILE A 127 -7.90 35.41 18.62
CA ILE A 127 -8.21 35.41 17.18
C ILE A 127 -7.01 34.93 16.37
N GLN A 128 -5.80 35.38 16.73
CA GLN A 128 -4.59 34.96 16.03
C GLN A 128 -4.32 33.46 16.22
N PHE A 129 -4.51 32.92 17.42
CA PHE A 129 -4.36 31.49 17.69
C PHE A 129 -5.34 30.65 16.87
N TYR A 130 -6.65 30.97 16.91
CA TYR A 130 -7.64 30.23 16.12
C TYR A 130 -7.38 30.31 14.61
N LYS A 131 -6.94 31.48 14.13
CA LYS A 131 -6.55 31.64 12.72
C LYS A 131 -5.39 30.73 12.34
N GLN A 132 -4.38 30.58 13.20
CA GLN A 132 -3.26 29.69 12.93
C GLN A 132 -3.65 28.22 13.09
N LEU A 133 -4.53 27.88 14.05
CA LEU A 133 -5.02 26.51 14.23
C LEU A 133 -5.78 26.05 12.97
N PHE A 134 -6.66 26.91 12.45
CA PHE A 134 -7.38 26.65 11.21
C PHE A 134 -6.42 26.51 10.01
N ARG A 135 -5.39 27.36 9.92
CA ARG A 135 -4.37 27.26 8.85
C ARG A 135 -3.59 25.96 8.92
N LEU A 136 -3.16 25.55 10.11
CA LEU A 136 -2.45 24.30 10.32
C LEU A 136 -3.33 23.11 9.97
N SER A 137 -4.57 23.09 10.47
CA SER A 137 -5.56 22.05 10.15
C SER A 137 -5.78 21.91 8.65
N LYS A 138 -6.01 23.03 7.95
CA LYS A 138 -6.16 23.03 6.50
C LYS A 138 -4.90 22.53 5.79
N ALA A 139 -3.71 22.96 6.21
CA ALA A 139 -2.46 22.58 5.58
C ALA A 139 -2.19 21.08 5.72
N VAL A 140 -2.32 20.53 6.93
CA VAL A 140 -2.11 19.12 7.24
C VAL A 140 -3.15 18.25 6.53
N ASN A 141 -4.44 18.57 6.64
CA ASN A 141 -5.51 17.77 6.01
C ASN A 141 -5.39 17.77 4.48
N ASN A 142 -5.05 18.90 3.86
CA ASN A 142 -4.85 18.97 2.42
C ASN A 142 -3.64 18.14 1.98
N ASP A 143 -2.52 18.24 2.69
CA ASP A 143 -1.30 17.51 2.34
C ASP A 143 -1.48 15.99 2.53
N ILE A 144 -2.15 15.54 3.60
CA ILE A 144 -2.52 14.13 3.78
C ILE A 144 -3.42 13.64 2.65
N THR A 145 -4.43 14.43 2.24
CA THR A 145 -5.35 14.05 1.16
C THR A 145 -4.62 13.89 -0.17
N ILE A 146 -3.73 14.84 -0.51
CA ILE A 146 -2.91 14.77 -1.72
C ILE A 146 -2.00 13.54 -1.71
N GLN A 147 -1.30 13.32 -0.59
CA GLN A 147 -0.38 12.19 -0.46
C GLN A 147 -1.11 10.84 -0.50
N PHE A 148 -2.31 10.78 0.09
CA PHE A 148 -3.17 9.60 0.02
C PHE A 148 -3.59 9.28 -1.41
N ASP A 149 -4.09 10.28 -2.15
CA ASP A 149 -4.49 10.11 -3.55
C ASP A 149 -3.32 9.64 -4.42
N GLN A 150 -2.14 10.27 -4.25
CA GLN A 150 -0.91 9.85 -4.95
C GLN A 150 -0.53 8.40 -4.63
N LEU A 151 -0.62 8.01 -3.36
CA LEU A 151 -0.29 6.65 -2.93
C LEU A 151 -1.29 5.63 -3.48
N GLN A 152 -2.58 5.95 -3.45
CA GLN A 152 -3.63 5.10 -3.98
C GLN A 152 -3.45 4.89 -5.50
N GLN A 153 -3.16 5.96 -6.24
CA GLN A 153 -2.87 5.87 -7.67
C GLN A 153 -1.61 5.02 -7.94
N ALA A 154 -0.55 5.20 -7.16
CA ALA A 154 0.67 4.40 -7.29
C ALA A 154 0.39 2.91 -7.05
N THR A 155 -0.31 2.56 -5.97
CA THR A 155 -0.67 1.17 -5.64
C THR A 155 -1.57 0.54 -6.71
N SER A 156 -2.56 1.26 -7.23
CA SER A 156 -3.40 0.76 -8.32
C SER A 156 -2.59 0.51 -9.60
N ASN A 157 -1.65 1.40 -9.94
CA ASN A 157 -0.78 1.21 -11.10
C ASN A 157 0.14 -0.01 -10.94
N GLU A 158 0.72 -0.21 -9.76
CA GLU A 158 1.54 -1.38 -9.44
C GLU A 158 0.74 -2.69 -9.56
N GLN A 159 -0.50 -2.71 -9.07
CA GLN A 159 -1.40 -3.87 -9.18
C GLN A 159 -1.71 -4.19 -10.65
N ILE A 160 -2.01 -3.18 -11.46
CA ILE A 160 -2.26 -3.36 -12.91
C ILE A 160 -1.02 -3.92 -13.60
N GLN A 161 0.18 -3.39 -13.30
CA GLN A 161 1.42 -3.89 -13.89
C GLN A 161 1.71 -5.34 -13.48
N LYS A 162 1.44 -5.70 -12.23
CA LYS A 162 1.59 -7.07 -11.74
C LYS A 162 0.64 -8.02 -12.47
N LEU A 163 -0.65 -7.69 -12.56
CA LEU A 163 -1.64 -8.48 -13.28
C LEU A 163 -1.29 -8.62 -14.77
N GLN A 164 -0.82 -7.55 -15.41
CA GLN A 164 -0.38 -7.62 -16.80
C GLN A 164 0.81 -8.56 -16.98
N THR A 165 1.75 -8.55 -16.03
CA THR A 165 2.91 -9.44 -16.03
C THR A 165 2.49 -10.91 -15.88
N GLU A 166 1.55 -11.18 -14.97
CA GLU A 166 0.97 -12.52 -14.77
C GLU A 166 0.23 -13.02 -16.02
N ILE A 167 -0.60 -12.16 -16.65
CA ILE A 167 -1.29 -12.46 -17.91
C ILE A 167 -0.29 -12.77 -19.03
N ASN A 168 0.76 -11.97 -19.16
CA ASN A 168 1.80 -12.19 -20.18
C ASN A 168 2.52 -13.53 -19.95
N SER A 169 2.79 -13.88 -18.69
CA SER A 169 3.39 -15.16 -18.32
C SER A 169 2.48 -16.35 -18.70
N LEU A 170 1.18 -16.25 -18.41
CA LEU A 170 0.19 -17.25 -18.80
C LEU A 170 0.11 -17.43 -20.32
N HIS A 171 0.09 -16.33 -21.08
CA HIS A 171 0.11 -16.39 -22.54
C HIS A 171 1.39 -17.06 -23.08
N GLN A 172 2.54 -16.75 -22.49
CA GLN A 172 3.79 -17.37 -22.88
C GLN A 172 3.78 -18.88 -22.61
N SER A 173 3.35 -19.30 -21.42
CA SER A 173 3.20 -20.72 -21.06
C SER A 173 2.25 -21.45 -22.01
N THR A 174 1.10 -20.84 -22.32
CA THR A 174 0.12 -21.38 -23.27
C THR A 174 0.73 -21.56 -24.67
N ARG A 175 1.48 -20.57 -25.16
CA ARG A 175 2.16 -20.66 -26.47
C ARG A 175 3.21 -21.77 -26.48
N GLN A 176 3.96 -21.93 -25.40
CA GLN A 176 4.94 -23.02 -25.26
C GLN A 176 4.25 -24.39 -25.29
N ARG A 177 3.13 -24.54 -24.56
CA ARG A 177 2.31 -25.77 -24.57
C ARG A 177 1.78 -26.07 -25.96
N VAL A 178 1.20 -25.09 -26.66
CA VAL A 178 0.72 -25.27 -28.04
C VAL A 178 1.84 -25.68 -28.99
N GLY A 179 3.01 -25.04 -28.88
CA GLY A 179 4.19 -25.41 -29.68
C GLY A 179 4.66 -26.84 -29.43
N LEU A 180 4.72 -27.26 -28.16
CA LEU A 180 5.06 -28.63 -27.78
C LEU A 180 4.05 -29.65 -28.33
N LEU A 181 2.75 -29.35 -28.23
CA LEU A 181 1.69 -30.20 -28.78
C LEU A 181 1.81 -30.33 -30.29
N GLN A 182 2.02 -29.22 -31.01
CA GLN A 182 2.20 -29.24 -32.47
C GLN A 182 3.40 -30.07 -32.89
N HIS A 183 4.53 -29.92 -32.19
CA HIS A 183 5.75 -30.69 -32.48
C HIS A 183 5.54 -32.19 -32.21
N THR A 184 4.90 -32.53 -31.09
CA THR A 184 4.64 -33.93 -30.73
C THR A 184 3.66 -34.59 -31.69
N VAL A 185 2.61 -33.88 -32.13
CA VAL A 185 1.67 -34.37 -33.15
C VAL A 185 2.36 -34.56 -34.51
N HIS A 186 3.21 -33.62 -34.91
CA HIS A 186 3.97 -33.74 -36.15
C HIS A 186 4.88 -34.98 -36.14
N ASP A 187 5.59 -35.21 -35.03
CA ASP A 187 6.49 -36.35 -34.87
C ASP A 187 5.71 -37.67 -34.85
N LEU A 188 4.58 -37.72 -34.14
CA LEU A 188 3.68 -38.88 -34.19
C LEU A 188 3.23 -39.19 -35.62
N ARG A 189 2.81 -38.18 -36.38
CA ARG A 189 2.41 -38.36 -37.78
C ARG A 189 3.55 -38.92 -38.64
N SER A 190 4.77 -38.44 -38.43
CA SER A 190 5.97 -38.97 -39.11
C SER A 190 6.20 -40.45 -38.76
N GLN A 191 6.15 -40.80 -37.48
CA GLN A 191 6.30 -42.19 -37.02
C GLN A 191 5.23 -43.12 -37.62
N PHE A 192 3.95 -42.69 -37.63
CA PHE A 192 2.88 -43.46 -38.25
C PHE A 192 3.07 -43.64 -39.76
N GLY A 193 3.60 -42.63 -40.46
CA GLY A 193 3.97 -42.74 -41.88
C GLY A 193 5.03 -43.82 -42.13
N ILE A 194 6.04 -43.89 -41.26
CA ILE A 194 7.10 -44.92 -41.33
C ILE A 194 6.51 -46.31 -41.06
N ILE A 195 5.70 -46.46 -40.01
CA ILE A 195 5.03 -47.72 -39.68
C ILE A 195 4.14 -48.19 -40.84
N SER A 196 3.35 -47.29 -41.44
CA SER A 196 2.47 -47.61 -42.57
C SER A 196 3.28 -48.07 -43.78
N THR A 197 4.36 -47.37 -44.12
CA THR A 197 5.21 -47.70 -45.27
C THR A 197 5.90 -49.05 -45.07
N ALA A 198 6.49 -49.27 -43.90
CA ALA A 198 7.16 -50.52 -43.56
C ALA A 198 6.20 -51.71 -43.53
N THR A 199 4.97 -51.50 -43.03
CA THR A 199 3.92 -52.53 -43.02
C THR A 199 3.45 -52.88 -44.42
N THR A 200 3.31 -51.88 -45.30
CA THR A 200 2.96 -52.08 -46.71
C THR A 200 4.05 -52.86 -47.44
N LEU A 201 5.32 -52.55 -47.19
CA LEU A 201 6.46 -53.29 -47.76
C LEU A 201 6.51 -54.74 -47.26
N LEU A 202 6.22 -54.97 -45.98
CA LEU A 202 6.15 -56.31 -45.38
C LEU A 202 5.06 -57.22 -45.98
N GLN A 203 4.05 -56.66 -46.65
CA GLN A 203 3.01 -57.41 -47.37
C GLN A 203 3.48 -57.91 -48.75
N GLY A 204 4.61 -57.41 -49.27
CA GLY A 204 5.18 -57.82 -50.55
C GLY A 204 6.14 -59.03 -50.46
N PRO A 205 6.56 -59.59 -51.62
CA PRO A 205 7.56 -60.66 -51.66
C PRO A 205 8.96 -60.08 -51.39
N LEU A 206 9.41 -60.17 -50.14
CA LEU A 206 10.74 -59.75 -49.67
C LEU A 206 11.62 -60.95 -49.31
N ALA A 207 12.94 -60.77 -49.48
CA ALA A 207 13.95 -61.68 -48.92
C ALA A 207 13.90 -61.69 -47.38
N ASP A 208 14.33 -62.79 -46.75
CA ASP A 208 14.22 -62.95 -45.30
C ASP A 208 15.04 -61.92 -44.50
N ASP A 209 16.17 -61.44 -45.03
CA ASP A 209 16.99 -60.41 -44.37
C ASP A 209 16.31 -59.02 -44.42
N GLU A 210 15.71 -58.65 -45.55
CA GLU A 210 14.95 -57.41 -45.72
C GLU A 210 13.69 -57.41 -44.86
N ARG A 211 13.00 -58.56 -44.79
CA ARG A 211 11.81 -58.73 -43.94
C ARG A 211 12.15 -58.60 -42.45
N ALA A 212 13.33 -59.06 -42.02
CA ALA A 212 13.80 -58.88 -40.65
C ALA A 212 14.09 -57.38 -40.34
N LYS A 213 14.74 -56.66 -41.26
CA LYS A 213 15.01 -55.22 -41.13
C LYS A 213 13.74 -54.38 -41.02
N PHE A 214 12.73 -54.63 -41.85
CA PHE A 214 11.46 -53.89 -41.79
C PHE A 214 10.66 -54.18 -40.51
N ARG A 215 10.70 -55.43 -39.99
CA ARG A 215 10.08 -55.74 -38.69
C ARG A 215 10.75 -55.02 -37.53
N ASP A 216 12.08 -54.96 -37.51
CA ASP A 216 12.83 -54.21 -36.50
C ASP A 216 12.50 -52.71 -36.57
N MET A 217 12.41 -52.16 -37.78
CA MET A 217 12.04 -50.77 -38.01
C MET A 217 10.62 -50.45 -37.49
N VAL A 218 9.62 -51.30 -37.76
CA VAL A 218 8.25 -51.15 -37.22
C VAL A 218 8.26 -51.25 -35.69
N THR A 219 8.97 -52.23 -35.14
CA THR A 219 9.02 -52.44 -33.68
C THR A 219 9.64 -51.23 -32.97
N ARG A 220 10.73 -50.68 -33.52
CA ARG A 220 11.41 -49.51 -32.96
C ARG A 220 10.54 -48.24 -33.07
N THR A 221 9.97 -47.98 -34.24
CA THR A 221 9.11 -46.80 -34.46
C THR A 221 7.81 -46.86 -33.66
N SER A 222 7.23 -48.06 -33.49
CA SER A 222 6.05 -48.24 -32.64
C SER A 222 6.34 -47.99 -31.16
N LYS A 223 7.53 -48.35 -30.65
CA LYS A 223 7.94 -48.00 -29.28
C LYS A 223 8.10 -46.49 -29.11
N THR A 224 8.72 -45.82 -30.08
CA THR A 224 8.86 -44.36 -30.07
C THR A 224 7.50 -43.64 -30.12
N ALA A 225 6.59 -44.11 -30.98
CA ALA A 225 5.24 -43.55 -31.08
C ALA A 225 4.44 -43.72 -29.78
N ASN A 226 4.50 -44.90 -29.14
CA ASN A 226 3.86 -45.12 -27.84
C ASN A 226 4.42 -44.18 -26.75
N LEU A 227 5.73 -43.92 -26.74
CA LEU A 227 6.35 -43.03 -25.77
C LEU A 227 5.95 -41.56 -25.96
N LEU A 228 5.82 -41.11 -27.22
CA LEU A 228 5.30 -39.78 -27.54
C LEU A 228 3.81 -39.65 -27.19
N PHE A 229 3.03 -40.71 -27.40
CA PHE A 229 1.61 -40.75 -27.05
C PHE A 229 1.38 -40.73 -25.54
N SER A 230 2.15 -41.51 -24.77
CA SER A 230 2.09 -41.47 -23.30
C SER A 230 2.48 -40.11 -22.73
N LYS A 231 3.44 -39.42 -23.37
CA LYS A 231 3.86 -38.08 -22.98
C LYS A 231 2.75 -37.04 -23.21
N LEU A 232 2.02 -37.15 -24.33
CA LEU A 232 0.84 -36.32 -24.62
C LEU A 232 -0.31 -36.51 -23.62
N LEU A 233 -0.54 -37.75 -23.18
CA LEU A 233 -1.58 -38.05 -22.20
C LEU A 233 -1.21 -37.55 -20.80
N ALA A 234 0.04 -37.72 -20.37
CA ALA A 234 0.51 -37.22 -19.08
C ALA A 234 0.44 -35.68 -18.99
N ASP A 235 0.81 -34.96 -20.06
CA ASP A 235 0.68 -33.50 -20.13
C ASP A 235 -0.79 -33.01 -20.21
N GLY A 236 -1.76 -33.92 -20.33
CA GLY A 236 -3.19 -33.66 -20.32
C GLY A 236 -3.89 -33.93 -18.97
N GLU A 237 -3.23 -34.63 -18.03
CA GLU A 237 -3.81 -35.06 -16.74
C GLU A 237 -3.33 -34.23 -15.52
N GLU A 238 -2.42 -33.26 -15.69
CA GLU A 238 -2.02 -32.30 -14.63
C GLU A 238 -2.96 -31.06 -14.49
N GLU A 239 -4.20 -31.15 -14.97
CA GLU A 239 -5.30 -30.21 -14.67
C GLU A 239 -6.11 -30.63 -13.44
#